data_AF-A0A7C8EBT1-F1
#
_entry.id   AF-A0A7C8EBT1-F1
#
_cell.length_a   1.000
_cell.length_b   1.000
_cell.length_c   1.000
_cell.angle_alpha   90.00
_cell.angle_beta   90.00
_cell.angle_gamma   90.00
#
_symmetry.space_group_name_H-M   'P 1'
#
loop_
_entity.id
_entity.type
_entity.pdbx_description
1 polymer ?
#
loop_
_entity_poly.entity_id
_entity_poly.type
_entity_poly.pdbx_seq_one_letter_code
_entity_poly.pdbx_strand_id
1 'polypeptide(L)'
;MTTDTVEKMASAHVELGANLSVTVAGIAKGAGMIAPDMATLLVFVCTDAAVSSEVLDHWTRAGADSSFNCITVDGDTSTNDSLIVLASGAAGNTPITDIVCSESQVFGRALASVLRDLALQVVIDAEGATKL
;
A
#
# COMPACT_ATOMS: atom_id res chain seq x y z
N MET A 1 -3.30 -16.88 -1.70
CA MET A 1 -4.64 -16.43 -2.15
C MET A 1 -5.69 -17.35 -1.55
N THR A 2 -6.91 -16.86 -1.30
CA THR A 2 -8.04 -17.67 -0.77
C THR A 2 -9.19 -17.73 -1.78
N THR A 3 -10.19 -16.88 -1.65
CA THR A 3 -11.30 -16.69 -2.61
C THR A 3 -10.98 -15.70 -3.72
N ASP A 4 -9.80 -15.07 -3.68
CA ASP A 4 -9.26 -14.26 -4.77
C ASP A 4 -9.27 -15.07 -6.10
N THR A 5 -9.72 -14.46 -7.19
CA THR A 5 -9.70 -15.11 -8.52
C THR A 5 -8.45 -14.74 -9.32
N VAL A 6 -7.78 -13.64 -8.96
CA VAL A 6 -6.55 -13.17 -9.58
C VAL A 6 -5.50 -12.72 -8.56
N GLU A 7 -4.23 -12.81 -8.97
CA GLU A 7 -3.11 -12.21 -8.24
C GLU A 7 -3.18 -10.69 -8.28
N LYS A 8 -2.93 -10.04 -7.14
CA LYS A 8 -2.97 -8.58 -7.00
C LYS A 8 -1.58 -8.06 -6.68
N MET A 9 -1.01 -7.30 -7.61
CA MET A 9 0.34 -6.77 -7.53
C MET A 9 0.36 -5.34 -8.07
N ALA A 10 1.16 -4.48 -7.45
CA ALA A 10 1.38 -3.12 -7.92
C ALA A 10 2.81 -2.68 -7.60
N SER A 11 3.39 -1.84 -8.45
CA SER A 11 4.68 -1.23 -8.19
C SER A 11 4.76 0.19 -8.73
N ALA A 12 5.64 0.98 -8.11
CA ALA A 12 5.99 2.32 -8.53
C ALA A 12 7.50 2.52 -8.43
N HIS A 13 8.06 3.26 -9.38
CA HIS A 13 9.42 3.76 -9.34
C HIS A 13 9.38 5.28 -9.22
N VAL A 14 10.13 5.83 -8.28
CA VAL A 14 10.22 7.28 -8.08
C VAL A 14 11.66 7.73 -7.90
N GLU A 15 11.96 8.92 -8.43
CA GLU A 15 13.26 9.54 -8.26
C GLU A 15 13.29 10.35 -6.96
N LEU A 16 14.28 10.08 -6.11
CA LEU A 16 14.62 10.89 -4.94
C LEU A 16 15.90 11.67 -5.23
N GLY A 17 15.85 13.00 -5.10
CA GLY A 17 16.98 13.86 -5.43
C GLY A 17 17.31 13.87 -6.93
N ALA A 18 18.60 13.95 -7.26
CA ALA A 18 19.07 14.18 -8.63
C ALA A 18 19.49 12.89 -9.36
N ASN A 19 18.55 11.96 -9.56
CA ASN A 19 18.67 10.68 -10.29
C ASN A 19 18.93 9.43 -9.45
N LEU A 20 18.28 9.32 -8.28
CA LEU A 20 18.28 8.07 -7.55
C LEU A 20 16.88 7.45 -7.54
N SER A 21 16.74 6.37 -8.29
CA SER A 21 15.50 5.62 -8.40
C SER A 21 15.27 4.73 -7.18
N VAL A 22 14.09 4.84 -6.60
CA VAL A 22 13.57 4.00 -5.52
C VAL A 22 12.38 3.21 -6.05
N THR A 23 12.26 1.98 -5.58
CA THR A 23 11.14 1.09 -5.88
C THR A 23 10.22 0.96 -4.68
N VAL A 24 8.92 0.99 -4.93
CA VAL A 24 7.86 0.56 -4.00
C VAL A 24 7.08 -0.52 -4.71
N ALA A 25 7.00 -1.73 -4.14
CA ALA A 25 6.27 -2.85 -4.72
C ALA A 25 5.43 -3.53 -3.66
N GLY A 26 4.19 -3.87 -4.00
CA GLY A 26 3.25 -4.46 -3.06
C GLY A 26 2.39 -5.54 -3.66
N ILE A 27 1.89 -6.40 -2.78
CA ILE A 27 0.91 -7.44 -3.07
C ILE A 27 -0.25 -7.32 -2.09
N ALA A 28 -1.43 -7.72 -2.54
CA ALA A 28 -2.62 -7.79 -1.71
C ALA A 28 -3.34 -9.13 -1.86
N LYS A 29 -4.00 -9.54 -0.79
CA LYS A 29 -4.92 -10.67 -0.75
C LYS A 29 -6.20 -10.22 -0.07
N GLY A 30 -7.36 -10.56 -0.64
CA GLY A 30 -8.69 -10.18 -0.18
C GLY A 30 -9.67 -10.06 -1.35
N ALA A 31 -10.86 -10.65 -1.20
CA ALA A 31 -11.95 -10.62 -2.18
C ALA A 31 -13.35 -10.65 -1.54
N GLY A 32 -13.46 -11.00 -0.25
CA GLY A 32 -14.69 -10.98 0.54
C GLY A 32 -14.38 -10.67 2.00
N MET A 33 -15.41 -10.43 2.81
CA MET A 33 -15.32 -9.85 4.16
C MET A 33 -14.54 -8.54 4.14
N ILE A 34 -15.03 -7.59 3.33
CA ILE A 34 -14.40 -6.27 3.17
C ILE A 34 -15.29 -5.14 3.66
N ALA A 35 -14.86 -4.45 4.72
CA ALA A 35 -15.51 -3.29 5.32
C ALA A 35 -14.49 -2.38 6.04
N PRO A 36 -14.76 -1.07 6.15
CA PRO A 36 -13.86 -0.14 6.83
C PRO A 36 -13.58 -0.57 8.28
N ASP A 37 -12.41 -0.19 8.79
CA ASP A 37 -11.75 -0.68 10.03
C ASP A 37 -10.97 -2.00 9.86
N MET A 38 -10.21 -2.08 8.77
CA MET A 38 -9.39 -3.21 8.34
C MET A 38 -10.19 -4.53 8.27
N ALA A 39 -10.60 -4.90 7.05
CA ALA A 39 -11.29 -6.14 6.69
C ALA A 39 -10.37 -7.18 6.06
N THR A 40 -10.79 -8.43 5.71
CA THR A 40 -9.92 -9.62 5.43
C THR A 40 -8.94 -9.34 4.31
N LEU A 41 -7.88 -8.66 4.68
CA LEU A 41 -6.97 -7.99 3.77
C LEU A 41 -5.56 -8.16 4.33
N LEU A 42 -4.76 -8.89 3.58
CA LEU A 42 -3.34 -9.02 3.84
C LEU A 42 -2.60 -8.26 2.74
N VAL A 43 -1.96 -7.15 3.11
CA VAL A 43 -1.19 -6.31 2.21
C VAL A 43 0.24 -6.27 2.69
N PHE A 44 1.16 -6.57 1.78
CA PHE A 44 2.60 -6.50 2.05
C PHE A 44 3.22 -5.61 0.99
N VAL A 45 3.95 -4.58 1.44
CA VAL A 45 4.67 -3.66 0.57
C VAL A 45 6.14 -3.65 0.97
N CYS A 46 7.02 -3.70 -0.01
CA CYS A 46 8.46 -3.58 0.17
C CYS A 46 8.97 -2.36 -0.60
N THR A 47 9.97 -1.68 -0.03
CA THR A 47 10.70 -0.61 -0.68
C THR A 47 12.19 -0.70 -0.37
N ASP A 48 13.01 -0.27 -1.31
CA ASP A 48 14.45 -0.10 -1.13
C ASP A 48 14.83 1.28 -0.59
N ALA A 49 13.88 2.22 -0.42
CA ALA A 49 14.13 3.52 0.18
C ALA A 49 14.72 3.41 1.59
N ALA A 50 15.72 4.25 1.86
CA ALA A 50 16.16 4.60 3.21
C ALA A 50 15.17 5.64 3.76
N VAL A 51 14.27 5.20 4.64
CA VAL A 51 13.22 6.02 5.26
C VAL A 51 13.16 5.69 6.74
N SER A 52 13.02 6.71 7.57
CA SER A 52 12.86 6.53 9.02
C SER A 52 11.54 5.82 9.34
N SER A 53 11.49 5.12 10.48
CA SER A 53 10.28 4.44 10.93
C SER A 53 9.10 5.40 11.13
N GLU A 54 9.36 6.63 11.58
CA GLU A 54 8.33 7.66 11.77
C GLU A 54 7.71 8.10 10.45
N VAL A 55 8.53 8.41 9.44
CA VAL A 55 8.04 8.77 8.10
C VAL A 55 7.32 7.59 7.44
N LEU A 56 7.84 6.37 7.62
CA LEU A 56 7.22 5.16 7.07
C LEU A 56 5.84 4.89 7.69
N ASP A 57 5.72 4.98 9.02
CA ASP A 57 4.45 4.79 9.73
C ASP A 57 3.43 5.86 9.34
N HIS A 58 3.85 7.13 9.27
CA HIS A 58 2.99 8.23 8.82
C HIS A 58 2.36 7.96 7.44
N TRP A 59 3.20 7.66 6.44
CA TRP A 59 2.71 7.43 5.07
C TRP A 59 1.95 6.11 4.92
N THR A 60 2.28 5.10 5.73
CA THR A 60 1.52 3.84 5.76
C THR A 60 0.10 4.08 6.24
N ARG A 61 -0.08 4.83 7.34
CA ARG A 61 -1.41 5.18 7.87
C ARG A 61 -2.20 6.05 6.90
N ALA A 62 -1.60 7.13 6.42
CA ALA A 62 -2.25 8.02 5.45
C ALA A 62 -2.63 7.29 4.15
N GLY A 63 -1.79 6.36 3.71
CA GLY A 63 -2.04 5.47 2.58
C GLY A 63 -3.24 4.56 2.84
N ALA A 64 -3.26 3.86 3.97
CA ALA A 64 -4.38 2.98 4.36
C ALA A 64 -5.71 3.75 4.42
N ASP A 65 -5.70 4.92 5.03
CA ASP A 65 -6.88 5.79 5.20
C ASP A 65 -7.44 6.31 3.88
N SER A 66 -6.61 6.44 2.85
CA SER A 66 -7.00 6.92 1.52
C SER A 66 -7.22 5.81 0.48
N SER A 67 -6.99 4.54 0.85
CA SER A 67 -7.19 3.38 -0.02
C SER A 67 -8.09 2.31 0.62
N PHE A 68 -7.53 1.44 1.44
CA PHE A 68 -8.20 0.23 1.95
C PHE A 68 -9.30 0.55 2.96
N ASN A 69 -9.14 1.60 3.76
CA ASN A 69 -10.18 2.06 4.69
C ASN A 69 -11.32 2.81 3.96
N CYS A 70 -11.23 3.00 2.64
CA CYS A 70 -12.27 3.61 1.82
C CYS A 70 -13.09 2.59 1.02
N ILE A 71 -12.81 1.28 1.13
CA ILE A 71 -13.50 0.24 0.35
C ILE A 71 -14.32 -0.70 1.23
N THR A 72 -15.42 -1.19 0.68
CA THR A 72 -16.25 -2.25 1.26
C THR A 72 -16.78 -3.15 0.13
N VAL A 73 -16.86 -4.45 0.39
CA VAL A 73 -17.44 -5.46 -0.51
C VAL A 73 -18.80 -5.91 0.00
N ASP A 74 -18.89 -6.38 1.25
CA ASP A 74 -20.08 -6.99 1.84
C ASP A 74 -20.48 -6.39 3.19
N GLY A 75 -19.66 -5.50 3.77
CA GLY A 75 -19.94 -4.82 5.04
C GLY A 75 -19.47 -5.59 6.28
N ASP A 76 -18.86 -6.76 6.10
CA ASP A 76 -18.31 -7.57 7.19
C ASP A 76 -16.84 -7.23 7.44
N THR A 77 -16.55 -6.64 8.61
CA THR A 77 -15.17 -6.40 9.06
C THR A 77 -14.56 -7.70 9.57
N SER A 78 -13.28 -7.91 9.25
CA SER A 78 -12.54 -9.12 9.56
C SER A 78 -11.79 -9.00 10.89
N THR A 79 -11.12 -10.08 11.30
CA THR A 79 -10.37 -10.18 12.56
C THR A 79 -8.85 -10.28 12.38
N ASN A 80 -8.34 -10.24 11.14
CA ASN A 80 -6.96 -10.63 10.80
C ASN A 80 -6.22 -9.64 9.91
N ASP A 81 -6.63 -8.39 9.95
CA ASP A 81 -6.36 -7.45 8.87
C ASP A 81 -5.04 -6.75 9.07
N SER A 82 -4.22 -6.75 8.02
CA SER A 82 -2.81 -6.43 8.13
C SER A 82 -2.30 -5.73 6.89
N LEU A 83 -1.82 -4.50 7.08
CA LEU A 83 -0.96 -3.80 6.13
C LEU A 83 0.44 -3.69 6.73
N ILE A 84 1.42 -4.29 6.07
CA ILE A 84 2.82 -4.26 6.49
C ILE A 84 3.66 -3.63 5.38
N VAL A 85 4.40 -2.58 5.72
CA VAL A 85 5.35 -1.93 4.82
C VAL A 85 6.77 -2.13 5.35
N LEU A 86 7.65 -2.67 4.51
CA LEU A 86 9.05 -2.98 4.84
C LEU A 86 9.98 -2.11 3.99
N ALA A 87 10.89 -1.39 4.65
CA ALA A 87 11.89 -0.55 3.98
C ALA A 87 13.30 -1.09 4.27
N SER A 88 14.03 -1.47 3.22
CA SER A 88 15.37 -2.07 3.37
C SER A 88 16.52 -1.06 3.41
N GLY A 89 16.31 0.16 2.91
CA GLY A 89 17.38 1.15 2.77
C GLY A 89 18.42 0.84 1.70
N ALA A 90 18.20 -0.18 0.85
CA ALA A 90 19.16 -0.64 -0.14
C ALA A 90 19.38 0.33 -1.33
N ALA A 91 18.50 1.30 -1.54
CA ALA A 91 18.58 2.24 -2.67
C ALA A 91 19.74 3.25 -2.54
N GLY A 92 20.28 3.47 -1.33
CA GLY A 92 21.39 4.39 -1.11
C GLY A 92 20.99 5.88 -1.10
N ASN A 93 19.70 6.20 -0.99
CA ASN A 93 19.23 7.59 -0.85
C ASN A 93 19.64 8.15 0.51
N THR A 94 19.71 9.48 0.59
CA THR A 94 19.80 10.14 1.90
C THR A 94 18.56 9.76 2.72
N PRO A 95 18.71 9.29 3.98
CA PRO A 95 17.58 8.84 4.77
C PRO A 95 16.48 9.90 4.88
N ILE A 96 15.26 9.55 4.49
CA ILE A 96 14.09 10.41 4.64
C ILE A 96 13.67 10.40 6.11
N THR A 97 13.94 11.51 6.80
CA THR A 97 13.75 11.64 8.26
C THR A 97 12.73 12.71 8.64
N ASP A 98 12.28 13.51 7.68
CA ASP A 98 11.30 14.57 7.88
C ASP A 98 10.06 14.31 7.02
N ILE A 99 8.86 14.36 7.62
CA ILE A 99 7.58 14.16 6.93
C ILE A 99 7.31 15.28 5.90
N VAL A 100 7.77 16.51 6.17
CA VAL A 100 7.42 17.67 5.33
C VAL A 100 8.40 17.91 4.18
N CYS A 101 9.54 17.21 4.13
CA CYS A 101 10.51 17.41 3.06
C CYS A 101 10.00 16.88 1.70
N SER A 102 10.56 17.41 0.61
CA SER A 102 10.15 17.09 -0.76
C SER A 102 10.20 15.58 -1.07
N GLU A 103 11.26 14.92 -0.64
CA GLU A 103 11.55 13.51 -0.87
C GLU A 103 10.53 12.63 -0.14
N SER A 104 10.15 13.02 1.08
CA SER A 104 9.09 12.36 1.85
C SER A 104 7.75 12.44 1.13
N GLN A 105 7.41 13.60 0.57
CA GLN A 105 6.19 13.78 -0.19
C GLN A 105 6.20 12.97 -1.51
N VAL A 106 7.36 12.85 -2.17
CA VAL A 106 7.53 12.00 -3.36
C VAL A 106 7.33 10.52 -3.00
N PHE A 107 8.00 10.05 -1.95
CA PHE A 107 7.86 8.69 -1.45
C PHE A 107 6.41 8.38 -1.04
N GLY A 108 5.78 9.27 -0.26
CA GLY A 108 4.39 9.14 0.18
C GLY A 108 3.41 8.99 -0.98
N ARG A 109 3.58 9.77 -2.05
CA ARG A 109 2.76 9.62 -3.27
C ARG A 109 2.98 8.28 -3.97
N ALA A 110 4.22 7.79 -4.01
CA ALA A 110 4.53 6.48 -4.59
C ALA A 110 3.82 5.36 -3.81
N LEU A 111 3.95 5.37 -2.49
CA LEU A 111 3.28 4.41 -1.61
C LEU A 111 1.76 4.50 -1.74
N ALA A 112 1.19 5.71 -1.69
CA ALA A 112 -0.25 5.91 -1.86
C ALA A 112 -0.76 5.40 -3.22
N SER A 113 0.01 5.59 -4.30
CA SER A 113 -0.33 5.06 -5.63
C SER A 113 -0.39 3.53 -5.64
N VAL A 114 0.61 2.86 -5.05
CA VAL A 114 0.65 1.39 -4.93
C VAL A 114 -0.51 0.88 -4.09
N LEU A 115 -0.76 1.48 -2.93
CA LEU A 115 -1.86 1.06 -2.04
C LEU A 115 -3.23 1.30 -2.67
N ARG A 116 -3.41 2.39 -3.42
CA ARG A 116 -4.65 2.69 -4.14
C ARG A 116 -4.91 1.69 -5.27
N ASP A 117 -3.89 1.36 -6.05
CA ASP A 117 -4.01 0.38 -7.13
C ASP A 117 -4.39 -1.00 -6.57
N LEU A 118 -3.69 -1.46 -5.52
CA LEU A 118 -4.03 -2.70 -4.84
C LEU A 118 -5.46 -2.69 -4.27
N ALA A 119 -5.90 -1.59 -3.67
CA ALA A 119 -7.28 -1.46 -3.18
C ALA A 119 -8.30 -1.58 -4.32
N LEU A 120 -8.04 -0.97 -5.48
CA LEU A 120 -8.91 -1.12 -6.65
C LEU A 120 -8.93 -2.56 -7.16
N GLN A 121 -7.78 -3.22 -7.25
CA GLN A 121 -7.70 -4.63 -7.65
C GLN A 121 -8.49 -5.54 -6.68
N VAL A 122 -8.51 -5.22 -5.39
CA VAL A 122 -9.36 -5.91 -4.40
C VAL A 122 -10.84 -5.73 -4.68
N VAL A 123 -11.30 -4.51 -4.99
CA VAL A 123 -12.73 -4.27 -5.30
C VAL A 123 -13.13 -4.89 -6.64
N ILE A 124 -12.25 -4.86 -7.65
CA ILE A 124 -12.50 -5.48 -8.96
C ILE A 124 -12.67 -6.99 -8.84
N ASP A 125 -11.86 -7.62 -7.98
CA ASP A 125 -11.89 -9.07 -7.73
C ASP A 125 -12.85 -9.46 -6.59
N ALA A 126 -13.74 -8.56 -6.18
CA ALA A 126 -14.68 -8.82 -5.10
C ALA A 126 -15.60 -10.02 -5.43
N GLU A 127 -15.89 -10.85 -4.44
CA GLU A 127 -16.67 -12.07 -4.61
C GLU A 127 -18.04 -11.78 -5.22
N GLY A 128 -18.29 -12.31 -6.42
CA GLY A 128 -19.55 -12.10 -7.14
C GLY A 128 -19.72 -10.72 -7.79
N ALA A 129 -18.70 -9.86 -7.76
CA ALA A 129 -18.73 -8.58 -8.45
C ALA A 129 -18.73 -8.78 -9.98
N THR A 130 -19.55 -7.97 -10.66
CA THR A 130 -19.61 -7.95 -12.14
C THR A 130 -19.31 -6.56 -12.72
N LYS A 131 -19.16 -5.55 -11.85
CA LYS A 131 -18.90 -4.14 -12.16
C LYS A 131 -18.21 -3.47 -10.97
N LEU A 132 -17.47 -2.39 -11.25
CA LEU A 132 -16.95 -1.43 -10.27
C LEU A 132 -17.85 -0.19 -10.21
#